data_AF-A0A968JJ54-F1
#
_entry.id   AF-A0A968JJ54-F1
#
_cell.length_a   1.000
_cell.length_b   1.000
_cell.length_c   1.000
_cell.angle_alpha   90.00
_cell.angle_beta   90.00
_cell.angle_gamma   90.00
#
_symmetry.space_group_name_H-M   'P 1'
#
loop_
_entity.id
_entity.type
_entity.pdbx_description
1 polymer ?
#
loop_
_entity_poly.entity_id
_entity_poly.type
_entity_poly.pdbx_seq_one_letter_code
_entity_poly.pdbx_strand_id
1 'polypeptide(L)'
;MKKYLITSTLLCFSFLAWNQSNFLLEFNQTRLQKQQNAMKILGAWAAGNIALGATLARRTEGEVKHFHQMNAGWNVVNLVIAGVGWYSASTMDASSLDGFASVQEQHKFQKILLFNAGLDVGYMLGGAYLVERAKNTTDRPERLKGWGESNC
;
A
#
# COMPACT_ATOMS: atom_id res chain seq x y z
N MET A 1 -1.05 43.36 -39.70
CA MET A 1 -0.85 41.89 -39.77
C MET A 1 -0.01 41.34 -38.62
N LYS A 2 1.26 41.77 -38.42
CA LYS A 2 2.11 41.28 -37.30
C LYS A 2 1.49 41.40 -35.90
N LYS A 3 0.79 42.50 -35.58
CA LYS A 3 0.14 42.71 -34.27
C LYS A 3 -0.97 41.69 -33.97
N TYR A 4 -1.77 41.34 -34.98
CA TYR A 4 -2.84 40.33 -34.86
C TYR A 4 -2.28 38.90 -34.77
N LEU A 5 -1.13 38.65 -35.39
CA LEU A 5 -0.43 37.37 -35.28
C LEU A 5 0.06 37.15 -33.84
N ILE A 6 0.67 38.17 -33.24
CA ILE A 6 1.20 38.10 -31.86
C ILE A 6 0.05 37.93 -30.84
N THR A 7 -1.05 38.66 -30.98
CA THR A 7 -2.21 38.49 -30.08
C THR A 7 -2.87 37.13 -30.25
N SER A 8 -2.96 36.60 -31.48
CA SER A 8 -3.47 35.25 -31.73
C SER A 8 -2.59 34.16 -31.10
N THR A 9 -1.26 34.30 -31.20
CA THR A 9 -0.32 33.39 -30.55
C THR A 9 -0.43 33.44 -29.03
N LEU A 10 -0.51 34.63 -28.42
CA LEU A 10 -0.67 34.79 -26.97
C LEU A 10 -1.99 34.21 -26.45
N LEU A 11 -3.08 34.35 -27.22
CA LEU A 11 -4.36 33.71 -26.90
C LEU A 11 -4.24 32.18 -26.92
N CYS A 12 -3.63 31.59 -27.96
CA CYS A 12 -3.39 30.14 -28.00
C CYS A 12 -2.58 29.64 -26.80
N PHE A 13 -1.51 30.35 -26.40
CA PHE A 13 -0.72 29.99 -25.23
C PHE A 13 -1.52 30.03 -23.93
N SER A 14 -2.44 30.99 -23.79
CA SER A 14 -3.30 31.09 -22.61
C SER A 14 -4.29 29.93 -22.50
N PHE A 15 -4.86 29.48 -23.63
CA PHE A 15 -5.72 28.28 -23.67
C PHE A 15 -4.95 26.99 -23.37
N LEU A 16 -3.72 26.85 -23.87
CA LEU A 16 -2.86 25.70 -23.56
C LEU A 16 -2.48 25.65 -22.07
N ALA A 17 -2.16 26.80 -21.47
CA ALA A 17 -1.83 26.90 -20.05
C ALA A 17 -3.03 26.55 -19.14
N TRP A 18 -4.24 26.99 -19.48
CA TRP A 18 -5.46 26.64 -18.74
C TRP A 18 -5.76 25.13 -18.86
N ASN A 19 -5.64 24.55 -20.05
CA ASN A 19 -5.88 23.12 -20.22
C ASN A 19 -4.90 22.27 -19.40
N GLN A 20 -3.63 22.71 -19.31
CA GLN A 20 -2.62 22.07 -18.47
C GLN A 20 -2.96 22.11 -16.98
N SER A 21 -3.51 23.22 -16.46
CA SER A 21 -3.89 23.32 -15.04
C SER A 21 -5.10 22.45 -14.68
N ASN A 22 -6.10 22.36 -15.56
CA ASN A 22 -7.26 21.50 -15.35
C ASN A 22 -6.89 20.00 -15.40
N PHE A 23 -6.07 19.61 -16.38
CA PHE A 23 -5.59 18.24 -16.51
C PHE A 23 -4.79 17.78 -15.27
N LEU A 24 -3.92 18.65 -14.75
CA LEU A 24 -3.10 18.32 -13.59
C LEU A 24 -3.95 18.12 -12.33
N LEU A 25 -4.94 18.98 -12.11
CA LEU A 25 -5.88 18.85 -11.00
C LEU A 25 -6.64 17.52 -11.07
N GLU A 26 -7.21 17.19 -12.23
CA GLU A 26 -7.94 15.94 -12.45
C GLU A 26 -7.04 14.71 -12.23
N PHE A 27 -5.80 14.77 -12.73
CA PHE A 27 -4.81 13.73 -12.51
C PHE A 27 -4.53 13.51 -11.01
N ASN A 28 -4.29 14.60 -10.26
CA ASN A 28 -4.02 14.53 -8.82
C ASN A 28 -5.22 14.00 -8.03
N GLN A 29 -6.43 14.46 -8.35
CA GLN A 29 -7.66 13.96 -7.74
C GLN A 29 -7.84 12.47 -7.98
N THR A 30 -7.66 12.03 -9.24
CA THR A 30 -7.77 10.61 -9.61
C THR A 30 -6.72 9.76 -8.89
N ARG A 31 -5.48 10.24 -8.81
CA ARG A 31 -4.38 9.56 -8.10
C ARG A 31 -4.71 9.38 -6.62
N LEU A 32 -5.15 10.45 -5.94
CA LEU A 32 -5.52 10.40 -4.52
C LEU A 32 -6.71 9.48 -4.28
N GLN A 33 -7.74 9.53 -5.13
CA GLN A 33 -8.90 8.64 -5.03
C GLN A 33 -8.50 7.17 -5.18
N LYS A 34 -7.65 6.84 -6.15
CA LYS A 34 -7.11 5.48 -6.32
C LYS A 34 -6.31 5.02 -5.10
N GLN A 35 -5.45 5.89 -4.56
CA GLN A 35 -4.67 5.60 -3.37
C GLN A 35 -5.59 5.35 -2.16
N GLN A 36 -6.58 6.21 -1.91
CA GLN A 36 -7.53 6.04 -0.81
C GLN A 36 -8.34 4.75 -0.95
N ASN A 37 -8.83 4.43 -2.16
CA ASN A 37 -9.61 3.22 -2.41
C ASN A 37 -8.77 1.96 -2.18
N ALA A 38 -7.53 1.94 -2.68
CA ALA A 38 -6.61 0.83 -2.45
C ALA A 38 -6.37 0.60 -0.94
N MET A 39 -6.13 1.68 -0.18
CA MET A 39 -5.90 1.57 1.27
C MET A 39 -7.15 1.16 2.04
N LYS A 40 -8.35 1.59 1.63
CA LYS A 40 -9.61 1.11 2.23
C LYS A 40 -9.82 -0.38 2.01
N ILE A 41 -9.60 -0.86 0.78
CA ILE A 41 -9.72 -2.28 0.45
C ILE A 41 -8.71 -3.10 1.25
N LEU A 42 -7.44 -2.67 1.27
CA LEU A 42 -6.38 -3.31 2.05
C LEU A 42 -6.72 -3.35 3.54
N GLY A 43 -7.17 -2.23 4.12
CA GLY A 43 -7.53 -2.13 5.53
C GLY A 43 -8.74 -3.00 5.90
N ALA A 44 -9.77 -3.04 5.05
CA ALA A 44 -10.93 -3.91 5.26
C ALA A 44 -10.55 -5.40 5.20
N TRP A 45 -9.73 -5.78 4.22
CA TRP A 45 -9.20 -7.13 4.10
C TRP A 45 -8.37 -7.53 5.32
N ALA A 46 -7.48 -6.63 5.76
CA ALA A 46 -6.64 -6.82 6.92
C ALA A 46 -7.46 -7.00 8.21
N ALA A 47 -8.44 -6.12 8.44
CA ALA A 47 -9.32 -6.21 9.60
C ALA A 47 -10.10 -7.54 9.63
N GLY A 48 -10.61 -7.98 8.48
CA GLY A 48 -11.28 -9.28 8.34
C GLY A 48 -10.37 -10.46 8.70
N ASN A 49 -9.15 -10.49 8.16
CA ASN A 49 -8.18 -11.54 8.43
C ASN A 49 -7.70 -11.54 9.89
N ILE A 50 -7.54 -10.37 10.51
CA ILE A 50 -7.23 -10.27 11.95
C ILE A 50 -8.36 -10.90 12.78
N ALA A 51 -9.61 -10.52 12.51
CA ALA A 51 -10.77 -11.03 13.25
C ALA A 51 -10.93 -12.55 13.09
N LEU A 52 -10.83 -13.03 11.85
CA LEU A 52 -10.91 -14.46 11.54
C LEU A 52 -9.73 -15.24 12.11
N GLY A 53 -8.49 -14.78 11.89
CA GLY A 53 -7.28 -15.40 12.40
C GLY A 53 -7.25 -15.47 13.92
N ALA A 54 -7.63 -14.39 14.62
CA ALA A 54 -7.74 -14.39 16.07
C ALA A 54 -8.81 -15.37 16.58
N THR A 55 -9.94 -15.47 15.87
CA THR A 55 -11.02 -16.41 16.22
C THR A 55 -10.60 -17.86 16.00
N LEU A 56 -10.01 -18.16 14.85
CA LEU A 56 -9.57 -19.52 14.48
C LEU A 56 -8.38 -19.97 15.34
N ALA A 57 -7.44 -19.09 15.66
CA ALA A 57 -6.33 -19.38 16.57
C ALA A 57 -6.79 -19.77 17.99
N ARG A 58 -7.98 -19.31 18.42
CA ARG A 58 -8.57 -19.72 19.71
C ARG A 58 -9.27 -21.07 19.65
N ARG A 59 -9.65 -21.53 18.45
CA ARG A 59 -10.42 -22.77 18.21
C ARG A 59 -9.58 -23.92 17.67
N THR A 60 -8.31 -23.66 17.38
CA THR A 60 -7.37 -24.63 16.81
C THR A 60 -6.19 -24.81 17.76
N GLU A 61 -5.43 -25.87 17.54
CA GLU A 61 -4.26 -26.23 18.35
C GLU A 61 -3.04 -26.51 17.47
N GLY A 62 -1.89 -26.67 18.12
CA GLY A 62 -0.60 -26.97 17.49
C GLY A 62 -0.25 -26.03 16.34
N GLU A 63 0.16 -26.61 15.22
CA GLU A 63 0.61 -25.90 14.02
C GLU A 63 -0.44 -24.94 13.45
N VAL A 64 -1.69 -25.39 13.33
CA VAL A 64 -2.78 -24.63 12.70
C VAL A 64 -3.11 -23.37 13.50
N LYS A 65 -3.05 -23.45 14.84
CA LYS A 65 -3.18 -22.28 15.71
C LYS A 65 -2.12 -21.25 15.40
N HIS A 66 -0.87 -21.68 15.28
CA HIS A 66 0.26 -20.79 15.02
C HIS A 66 0.21 -20.18 13.62
N PHE A 67 -0.26 -20.93 12.62
CA PHE A 67 -0.58 -20.40 11.29
C PHE A 67 -1.55 -19.21 11.37
N HIS A 68 -2.70 -19.38 12.05
CA HIS A 68 -3.68 -18.31 12.17
C HIS A 68 -3.17 -17.11 12.99
N GLN A 69 -2.33 -17.34 14.00
CA GLN A 69 -1.70 -16.27 14.76
C GLN A 69 -0.75 -15.45 13.89
N MET A 70 0.07 -16.11 13.06
CA MET A 70 1.01 -15.43 12.17
C MET A 70 0.27 -14.65 11.09
N ASN A 71 -0.74 -15.27 10.45
CA ASN A 71 -1.58 -14.61 9.45
C ASN A 71 -2.26 -13.35 10.02
N ALA A 72 -2.83 -13.43 11.23
CA ALA A 72 -3.40 -12.27 11.90
C ALA A 72 -2.33 -11.21 12.19
N GLY A 73 -1.15 -11.61 12.66
CA GLY A 73 -0.01 -10.72 12.93
C GLY A 73 0.46 -9.97 11.68
N TRP A 74 0.56 -10.65 10.53
CA TRP A 74 0.92 -9.98 9.27
C TRP A 74 -0.15 -9.00 8.81
N ASN A 75 -1.43 -9.35 8.99
CA ASN A 75 -2.51 -8.42 8.66
C ASN A 75 -2.54 -7.19 9.56
N VAL A 76 -1.98 -7.24 10.79
CA VAL A 76 -1.76 -6.01 11.59
C VAL A 76 -0.78 -5.07 10.87
N VAL A 77 0.29 -5.60 10.29
CA VAL A 77 1.23 -4.79 9.48
C VAL A 77 0.50 -4.17 8.29
N ASN A 78 -0.30 -4.94 7.56
CA ASN A 78 -1.12 -4.43 6.44
C ASN A 78 -2.10 -3.34 6.88
N LEU A 79 -2.74 -3.51 8.04
CA LEU A 79 -3.67 -2.53 8.59
C LEU A 79 -2.98 -1.20 8.93
N VAL A 80 -1.76 -1.26 9.48
CA VAL A 80 -0.94 -0.06 9.74
C VAL A 80 -0.56 0.64 8.44
N ILE A 81 -0.10 -0.10 7.43
CA ILE A 81 0.24 0.44 6.10
C ILE A 81 -0.99 1.10 5.48
N ALA A 82 -2.14 0.43 5.52
CA ALA A 82 -3.42 0.95 5.04
C ALA A 82 -3.81 2.25 5.77
N GLY A 83 -3.70 2.28 7.10
CA GLY A 83 -4.04 3.45 7.91
C GLY A 83 -3.16 4.66 7.57
N VAL A 84 -1.84 4.48 7.55
CA VAL A 84 -0.88 5.55 7.21
C VAL A 84 -1.07 6.02 5.78
N GLY A 85 -1.22 5.09 4.82
CA GLY A 85 -1.41 5.40 3.41
C GLY A 85 -2.73 6.14 3.13
N TRP A 86 -3.81 5.75 3.82
CA TRP A 86 -5.11 6.43 3.71
C TRP A 86 -5.06 7.83 4.32
N TYR A 87 -4.45 7.97 5.50
CA TYR A 87 -4.31 9.27 6.17
C TYR A 87 -3.49 10.27 5.34
N SER A 88 -2.36 9.83 4.81
CA SER A 88 -1.52 10.63 3.92
C SER A 88 -2.27 11.07 2.65
N ALA A 89 -3.09 10.19 2.06
CA ALA A 89 -3.88 10.52 0.88
C ALA A 89 -5.11 11.39 1.16
N SER A 90 -5.66 11.35 2.38
CA SER A 90 -6.89 12.07 2.75
C SER A 90 -6.62 13.49 3.24
N THR A 91 -5.39 13.79 3.67
CA THR A 91 -4.96 15.12 4.12
C THR A 91 -4.33 15.96 3.01
N MET A 92 -4.13 15.38 1.82
CA MET A 92 -3.48 16.04 0.69
C MET A 92 -4.49 16.81 -0.16
N ASP A 93 -4.20 18.08 -0.44
CA ASP A 93 -5.00 18.91 -1.33
C ASP A 93 -4.50 18.79 -2.77
N ALA A 94 -5.31 18.21 -3.66
CA ALA A 94 -5.00 18.03 -5.07
C ALA A 94 -4.75 19.33 -5.84
N SER A 95 -5.37 20.44 -5.39
CA SER A 95 -5.25 21.75 -6.03
C SER A 95 -3.97 22.50 -5.67
N SER A 96 -3.33 22.10 -4.57
CA SER A 96 -2.06 22.68 -4.09
C SER A 96 -0.82 22.12 -4.79
N LEU A 97 -0.96 21.06 -5.59
CA LEU A 97 0.14 20.35 -6.22
C LEU A 97 0.41 20.87 -7.64
N ASP A 98 1.60 21.43 -7.84
CA ASP A 98 2.14 21.68 -9.18
C ASP A 98 2.69 20.40 -9.84
N GLY A 99 3.10 20.49 -11.10
CA GLY A 99 3.57 19.33 -11.85
C GLY A 99 4.78 18.62 -11.23
N PHE A 100 5.71 19.36 -10.62
CA PHE A 100 6.89 18.79 -9.99
C PHE A 100 6.53 18.13 -8.65
N ALA A 101 5.72 18.80 -7.83
CA ALA A 101 5.21 18.27 -6.57
C ALA A 101 4.39 16.99 -6.81
N SER A 102 3.55 16.95 -7.84
CA SER A 102 2.80 15.75 -8.25
C SER A 102 3.71 14.56 -8.54
N VAL A 103 4.80 14.76 -9.29
CA VAL A 103 5.78 13.70 -9.58
C VAL A 103 6.50 13.26 -8.31
N GLN A 104 6.86 14.20 -7.44
CA GLN A 104 7.51 13.89 -6.17
C GLN A 104 6.60 13.06 -5.25
N GLU A 105 5.33 13.40 -5.14
CA GLU A 105 4.34 12.63 -4.37
C GLU A 105 4.10 11.24 -4.96
N GLN A 106 4.03 11.13 -6.28
CA GLN A 106 3.95 9.82 -6.95
C GLN A 106 5.15 8.94 -6.63
N HIS A 107 6.37 9.49 -6.65
CA HIS A 107 7.58 8.74 -6.28
C HIS A 107 7.61 8.34 -4.80
N LYS A 108 7.15 9.21 -3.89
CA LYS A 108 7.01 8.85 -2.46
C LYS A 108 6.07 7.66 -2.30
N PHE A 109 4.91 7.69 -2.96
CA PHE A 109 3.96 6.59 -2.92
C PHE A 109 4.54 5.29 -3.51
N GLN A 110 5.25 5.36 -4.63
CA GLN A 110 5.96 4.20 -5.21
C GLN A 110 6.99 3.61 -4.25
N LYS A 111 7.73 4.45 -3.51
CA LYS A 111 8.68 3.97 -2.50
C LYS A 111 7.98 3.25 -1.34
N ILE A 112 6.81 3.71 -0.92
CA ILE A 112 5.99 3.03 0.09
C ILE A 112 5.56 1.65 -0.42
N LEU A 113 5.09 1.56 -1.67
CA LEU A 113 4.72 0.28 -2.28
C LEU A 113 5.93 -0.65 -2.41
N LEU A 114 7.09 -0.14 -2.79
CA LEU A 114 8.33 -0.93 -2.88
C LEU A 114 8.78 -1.42 -1.50
N PHE A 115 8.64 -0.59 -0.47
CA PHE A 115 8.90 -1.00 0.91
C PHE A 115 7.95 -2.12 1.36
N ASN A 116 6.65 -2.01 1.07
CA ASN A 116 5.68 -3.07 1.35
C ASN A 116 6.00 -4.37 0.59
N ALA A 117 6.35 -4.28 -0.70
CA ALA A 117 6.79 -5.44 -1.47
C ALA A 117 8.06 -6.08 -0.89
N GLY A 118 9.01 -5.27 -0.40
CA GLY A 118 10.20 -5.75 0.31
C GLY A 118 9.87 -6.45 1.62
N LEU A 119 8.90 -5.92 2.38
CA LEU A 119 8.38 -6.57 3.58
C LEU A 119 7.76 -7.93 3.24
N ASP A 120 6.97 -8.03 2.18
CA ASP A 120 6.38 -9.31 1.72
C ASP A 120 7.46 -10.34 1.35
N VAL A 121 8.51 -9.91 0.65
CA VAL A 121 9.68 -10.78 0.37
C VAL A 121 10.34 -11.25 1.66
N GLY A 122 10.57 -10.35 2.62
CA GLY A 122 11.12 -10.69 3.92
C GLY A 122 10.23 -11.66 4.70
N TYR A 123 8.91 -11.49 4.62
CA TYR A 123 7.92 -12.36 5.23
C TYR A 123 7.99 -13.78 4.66
N MET A 124 8.02 -13.92 3.33
CA MET A 124 8.15 -15.22 2.66
C MET A 124 9.49 -15.91 2.98
N LEU A 125 10.60 -15.19 2.89
CA LEU A 125 11.93 -15.73 3.21
C LEU A 125 12.03 -16.15 4.68
N GLY A 126 11.47 -15.34 5.58
CA GLY A 126 11.34 -15.67 6.99
C GLY A 126 10.54 -16.94 7.20
N GLY A 127 9.43 -17.12 6.46
CA GLY A 127 8.65 -18.36 6.53
C GLY A 127 9.42 -19.59 6.09
N ALA A 128 10.07 -19.53 4.93
CA ALA A 128 10.92 -20.62 4.44
C ALA A 128 12.02 -20.99 5.45
N TYR A 129 12.66 -19.99 6.06
CA TYR A 129 13.62 -20.21 7.14
C TYR A 129 13.01 -20.90 8.37
N LEU A 130 11.83 -20.47 8.80
CA LEU A 130 11.15 -21.07 9.96
C LEU A 130 10.75 -22.52 9.71
N VAL A 131 10.23 -22.84 8.51
CA VAL A 131 9.92 -24.22 8.10
C VAL A 131 11.18 -25.09 8.12
N GLU A 132 12.30 -24.61 7.58
CA GLU A 132 13.55 -25.38 7.55
C GLU A 132 14.12 -25.58 8.97
N ARG A 133 14.07 -24.55 9.80
CA ARG A 133 14.49 -24.64 11.20
C ARG A 133 13.64 -25.63 12.01
N ALA A 134 12.34 -25.70 11.74
CA ALA A 134 11.42 -26.59 12.44
C ALA A 134 11.79 -28.08 12.32
N LYS A 135 12.44 -28.48 11.22
CA LYS A 135 12.86 -29.88 10.98
C LYS A 135 13.96 -30.35 11.91
N ASN A 136 14.77 -29.42 12.42
CA ASN A 136 16.03 -29.72 13.10
C ASN A 136 16.03 -29.28 14.58
N THR A 137 14.88 -28.89 15.13
CA THR A 137 14.79 -28.38 16.50
C THR A 137 13.72 -29.08 17.31
N THR A 138 13.96 -29.19 18.61
CA THR A 138 12.97 -29.65 19.60
C THR A 138 12.28 -28.48 20.32
N ASP A 139 12.76 -27.24 20.17
CA ASP A 139 12.14 -26.06 20.79
C ASP A 139 10.98 -25.56 19.92
N ARG A 140 9.76 -25.96 20.31
CA ARG A 140 8.48 -25.53 19.73
C ARG A 140 8.40 -25.68 18.19
N PRO A 141 8.67 -26.88 17.64
CA PRO A 141 8.66 -27.11 16.18
C PRO A 141 7.31 -26.78 15.54
N GLU A 142 6.19 -27.08 16.19
CA GLU A 142 4.84 -26.76 15.68
C GLU A 142 4.60 -25.25 15.48
N ARG A 143 5.17 -24.41 16.36
CA ARG A 143 5.08 -22.96 16.23
C ARG A 143 5.87 -22.46 15.03
N LEU A 144 7.09 -22.96 14.86
CA LEU A 144 7.95 -22.58 13.75
C LEU A 144 7.34 -23.01 12.41
N LYS A 145 6.78 -24.23 12.35
CA LYS A 145 6.12 -24.75 11.15
C LYS A 145 4.86 -23.95 10.82
N GLY A 146 3.99 -23.71 11.81
CA GLY A 146 2.77 -22.94 11.61
C GLY A 146 3.03 -21.49 11.19
N TRP A 147 4.00 -20.82 11.82
CA TRP A 147 4.42 -19.48 11.39
C TRP A 147 5.08 -19.49 10.03
N GLY A 148 5.81 -20.55 9.70
CA GLY A 148 6.48 -20.70 8.41
C GLY A 148 5.51 -20.90 7.26
N GLU A 149 4.57 -21.81 7.41
CA GLU A 149 3.55 -22.15 6.40
C GLU A 149 2.58 -20.99 6.13
N SER A 150 2.39 -20.07 7.08
CA SER A 150 1.59 -18.86 6.85
C SER A 150 2.21 -17.88 5.85
N ASN A 151 3.44 -18.13 5.40
CA ASN A 151 4.21 -17.21 4.56
C ASN A 151 4.70 -17.88 3.26
N CYS A 152 4.27 -19.10 2.98
CA CYS A 152 4.61 -19.85 1.76
C CYS A 152 3.54 -19.70 0.67
#